data_AF-A0A3C0JG46-F1
#
_entry.id   AF-A0A3C0JG46-F1
#
_cell.length_a   1.000
_cell.length_b   1.000
_cell.length_c   1.000
_cell.angle_alpha   90.00
_cell.angle_beta   90.00
_cell.angle_gamma   90.00
#
_symmetry.space_group_name_H-M   'P 1'
#
loop_
_entity.id
_entity.type
_entity.pdbx_description
1 polymer ?
#
loop_
_entity_poly.entity_id
_entity_poly.type
_entity_poly.pdbx_seq_one_letter_code
_entity_poly.pdbx_strand_id
1 'polypeptide(L)'
;MSQQNTIKIDFLSKRKLALAFSIVLIGVSIASLATVGLKKGIDFTGGTLVELSFAQPVELNDLRGLLSQAGFEGAVVQHFGSSKEVLIRLLPDEALNSAALSNKVMSVVNEKFSQKGELRRAEFVGPQVGEELQEDGGLALLYALICILIYVAVRFEYRFAIGSVAALAHDVIITLGYFSVFQFEFDLTVLAAILAVIGYSLNDTIV
;
A
#
# COMPACT_ATOMS: atom_id res chain seq x y z
N MET A 1 18.81 -34.91 32.30
CA MET A 1 18.44 -34.73 30.89
C MET A 1 16.98 -34.30 30.85
N SER A 2 16.71 -33.02 30.61
CA SER A 2 15.34 -32.49 30.55
C SER A 2 14.64 -33.04 29.30
N GLN A 3 13.49 -33.68 29.49
CA GLN A 3 12.63 -34.07 28.38
C GLN A 3 12.07 -32.80 27.73
N GLN A 4 12.54 -32.47 26.53
CA GLN A 4 11.90 -31.45 25.71
C GLN A 4 10.54 -32.00 25.24
N ASN A 5 9.46 -31.44 25.78
CA ASN A 5 8.10 -31.64 25.28
C ASN A 5 8.04 -31.08 23.85
N THR A 6 8.18 -31.94 22.85
CA THR A 6 8.02 -31.54 21.44
C THR A 6 6.54 -31.58 21.09
N ILE A 7 5.97 -30.40 20.83
CA ILE A 7 4.59 -30.29 20.33
C ILE A 7 4.56 -30.90 18.93
N LYS A 8 3.81 -31.99 18.76
CA LYS A 8 3.63 -32.66 17.45
C LYS A 8 2.40 -32.08 16.76
N ILE A 9 2.60 -31.12 15.87
CA ILE A 9 1.54 -30.59 15.00
C ILE A 9 1.59 -31.33 13.67
N ASP A 10 0.46 -31.94 13.27
CA ASP A 10 0.35 -32.61 11.98
C ASP A 10 -0.07 -31.63 10.89
N PHE A 11 0.92 -31.03 10.23
CA PHE A 11 0.72 -30.14 9.09
C PHE A 11 0.35 -30.89 7.80
N LEU A 12 0.78 -32.15 7.67
CA LEU A 12 0.66 -32.91 6.42
C LEU A 12 -0.79 -33.36 6.15
N SER A 13 -1.55 -33.71 7.19
CA SER A 13 -2.96 -34.08 7.03
C SER A 13 -3.84 -32.92 6.56
N LYS A 14 -3.49 -31.68 6.93
CA LYS A 14 -4.25 -30.47 6.57
C LYS A 14 -3.86 -29.84 5.23
N ARG A 15 -2.81 -30.34 4.56
CA ARG A 15 -2.28 -29.69 3.34
C ARG A 15 -3.30 -29.50 2.23
N LYS A 16 -4.24 -30.45 2.05
CA LYS A 16 -5.24 -30.37 0.97
C LYS A 16 -6.22 -29.23 1.20
N LEU A 17 -6.62 -29.00 2.46
CA LEU A 17 -7.50 -27.91 2.83
C LEU A 17 -6.77 -26.57 2.72
N ALA A 18 -5.52 -26.50 3.17
CA ALA A 18 -4.68 -25.31 3.02
C ALA A 18 -4.46 -24.94 1.54
N LEU A 19 -4.16 -25.94 0.68
CA LEU A 19 -4.02 -25.75 -0.76
C LEU A 19 -5.31 -25.25 -1.42
N ALA A 20 -6.46 -25.86 -1.08
CA ALA A 20 -7.74 -25.41 -1.63
C ALA A 20 -8.04 -23.96 -1.25
N PHE A 21 -7.83 -23.60 0.02
CA PHE A 21 -8.01 -22.23 0.50
C PHE A 21 -7.06 -21.24 -0.20
N SER A 22 -5.79 -21.60 -0.33
CA SER A 22 -4.76 -20.81 -1.03
C SER A 22 -5.10 -20.59 -2.51
N ILE A 23 -5.56 -21.62 -3.22
CA ILE A 23 -5.98 -21.50 -4.63
C ILE A 23 -7.17 -20.54 -4.76
N VAL A 24 -8.14 -20.61 -3.86
CA VAL A 24 -9.28 -19.67 -3.85
C VAL A 24 -8.80 -18.25 -3.62
N LEU A 25 -7.89 -18.02 -2.66
CA LEU A 25 -7.32 -16.70 -2.41
C LEU A 25 -6.58 -16.15 -3.63
N ILE A 26 -5.72 -16.97 -4.27
CA ILE A 26 -5.04 -16.57 -5.51
C ILE A 26 -6.06 -16.20 -6.59
N GLY A 27 -7.11 -17.01 -6.77
CA GLY A 27 -8.16 -16.74 -7.76
C GLY A 27 -8.86 -15.40 -7.52
N VAL A 28 -9.23 -15.10 -6.28
CA VAL A 28 -9.83 -13.82 -5.88
C VAL A 28 -8.85 -12.67 -6.09
N SER A 29 -7.58 -12.83 -5.70
CA SER A 29 -6.53 -11.84 -5.87
C SER A 29 -6.30 -11.48 -7.33
N ILE A 30 -6.15 -12.48 -8.21
CA ILE A 30 -5.95 -12.28 -9.65
C ILE A 30 -7.19 -11.61 -10.26
N ALA A 31 -8.39 -12.07 -9.91
CA ALA A 31 -9.63 -11.46 -10.40
C ALA A 31 -9.72 -9.98 -10.00
N SER A 32 -9.47 -9.66 -8.73
CA SER A 32 -9.48 -8.28 -8.23
C SER A 32 -8.42 -7.42 -8.91
N LEU A 33 -7.19 -7.92 -9.07
CA LEU A 33 -6.12 -7.20 -9.74
C LEU A 33 -6.44 -6.93 -11.22
N ALA A 34 -7.12 -7.86 -11.89
CA ALA A 34 -7.49 -7.71 -13.30
C ALA A 34 -8.69 -6.77 -13.52
N THR A 35 -9.68 -6.75 -12.62
CA THR A 35 -10.90 -5.95 -12.80
C THR A 35 -10.90 -4.61 -12.07
N VAL A 36 -10.31 -4.56 -10.88
CA VAL A 36 -10.29 -3.36 -10.02
C VAL A 36 -8.92 -2.70 -10.06
N GLY A 37 -7.85 -3.50 -10.07
CA GLY A 37 -6.48 -3.01 -10.01
C GLY A 37 -6.08 -2.52 -8.62
N LEU A 38 -4.91 -1.88 -8.55
CA LEU A 38 -4.38 -1.29 -7.32
C LEU A 38 -4.80 0.17 -7.21
N LYS A 39 -5.21 0.59 -6.00
CA LYS A 39 -5.44 2.01 -5.71
C LYS A 39 -4.09 2.71 -5.53
N LYS A 40 -3.59 3.29 -6.62
CA LYS A 40 -2.32 4.01 -6.64
C LYS A 40 -2.33 5.18 -5.65
N GLY A 41 -1.24 5.29 -4.90
CA GLY A 41 -1.00 6.39 -3.99
C GLY A 41 -0.45 7.62 -4.70
N ILE A 42 -0.26 8.70 -3.93
CA ILE A 42 0.14 9.99 -4.48
C ILE A 42 1.51 9.96 -5.16
N ASP A 43 2.40 9.08 -4.69
CA ASP A 43 3.73 8.88 -5.27
C ASP A 43 3.66 8.41 -6.73
N PHE A 44 2.55 7.82 -7.15
CA PHE A 44 2.35 7.31 -8.50
C PHE A 44 1.34 8.14 -9.31
N THR A 45 0.39 8.80 -8.65
CA THR A 45 -0.62 9.63 -9.34
C THR A 45 -0.25 11.11 -9.43
N GLY A 46 0.70 11.56 -8.61
CA GLY A 46 0.92 12.98 -8.32
C GLY A 46 -0.22 13.58 -7.48
N GLY A 47 0.03 14.78 -6.96
CA GLY A 47 -0.95 15.59 -6.21
C GLY A 47 -0.32 16.32 -5.03
N THR A 48 -1.18 16.88 -4.17
CA THR A 48 -0.77 17.53 -2.92
C THR A 48 -1.32 16.78 -1.72
N LEU A 49 -0.46 16.46 -0.74
CA LEU A 49 -0.85 16.00 0.59
C LEU A 49 -0.80 17.18 1.55
N VAL A 50 -1.86 17.32 2.35
CA VAL A 50 -1.95 18.29 3.43
C VAL A 50 -2.29 17.55 4.71
N GLU A 51 -1.39 17.61 5.69
CA GLU A 51 -1.57 17.02 7.01
C GLU A 51 -1.99 18.10 8.00
N LEU A 52 -3.18 17.91 8.58
CA LEU A 52 -3.78 18.81 9.56
C LEU A 52 -3.90 18.10 10.91
N SER A 53 -3.51 18.80 11.98
CA SER A 53 -3.69 18.36 13.35
C SER A 53 -4.74 19.22 14.04
N PHE A 54 -5.71 18.57 14.70
CA PHE A 54 -6.81 19.23 15.40
C PHE A 54 -6.72 18.97 16.91
N ALA A 55 -7.33 19.85 17.70
CA ALA A 55 -7.33 19.71 19.16
C ALA A 55 -8.19 18.52 19.65
N GLN A 56 -9.31 18.25 18.97
CA GLN A 56 -10.24 17.17 19.27
C GLN A 56 -10.36 16.21 18.07
N PRO A 57 -10.87 14.98 18.29
CA PRO A 57 -11.16 14.06 17.19
C PRO A 57 -12.09 14.69 16.16
N VAL A 58 -11.81 14.46 14.88
CA VAL A 58 -12.55 15.05 13.75
C VAL A 58 -13.30 13.97 12.99
N GLU A 59 -14.58 14.20 12.73
CA GLU A 59 -15.36 13.35 11.82
C GLU A 59 -14.98 13.64 10.36
N LEU A 60 -14.47 12.63 9.67
CA LEU A 60 -13.92 12.76 8.31
C LEU A 60 -14.99 13.16 7.27
N ASN A 61 -16.24 12.80 7.50
CA ASN A 61 -17.33 13.06 6.56
C ASN A 61 -17.67 14.55 6.48
N ASP A 62 -17.65 15.25 7.62
CA ASP A 62 -17.92 16.69 7.68
C ASP A 62 -16.83 17.46 6.95
N LEU A 63 -15.57 17.08 7.18
CA LEU A 63 -14.42 17.70 6.52
C LEU A 63 -14.41 17.41 5.01
N ARG A 64 -14.74 16.19 4.60
CA ARG A 64 -14.87 15.83 3.18
C ARG A 64 -15.99 16.62 2.49
N GLY A 65 -17.13 16.78 3.14
CA GLY A 65 -18.25 17.57 2.63
C GLY A 65 -17.89 19.04 2.46
N LEU A 66 -17.17 19.61 3.42
CA LEU A 66 -16.69 20.99 3.38
C LEU A 66 -15.69 21.22 2.24
N LEU A 67 -14.73 20.31 2.04
CA LEU A 67 -13.76 20.39 0.95
C LEU A 67 -14.43 20.27 -0.43
N SER A 68 -15.41 19.38 -0.56
CA SER A 68 -16.20 19.25 -1.79
C SER A 68 -16.98 20.54 -2.10
N GLN A 69 -17.62 21.16 -1.11
CA GLN A 69 -18.30 22.46 -1.28
C GLN A 69 -17.33 23.61 -1.63
N ALA A 70 -16.06 23.48 -1.25
CA ALA A 70 -15.02 24.45 -1.56
C ALA A 70 -14.37 24.24 -2.95
N GLY A 71 -14.87 23.28 -3.73
CA GLY A 71 -14.41 22.99 -5.09
C GLY A 71 -13.26 21.99 -5.17
N PHE A 72 -12.91 21.30 -4.07
CA PHE A 72 -11.93 20.22 -4.07
C PHE A 72 -12.64 18.87 -4.29
N GLU A 73 -13.20 18.68 -5.49
CA GLU A 73 -13.81 17.39 -5.86
C GLU A 73 -12.75 16.28 -5.92
N GLY A 74 -13.11 15.08 -5.45
CA GLY A 74 -12.18 13.95 -5.39
C GLY A 74 -11.15 14.01 -4.25
N ALA A 75 -11.23 14.99 -3.34
CA ALA A 75 -10.38 15.04 -2.16
C ALA A 75 -10.58 13.80 -1.28
N VAL A 76 -9.50 13.06 -1.02
CA VAL A 76 -9.51 11.90 -0.13
C VAL A 76 -9.08 12.36 1.26
N VAL A 77 -9.96 12.15 2.24
CA VAL A 77 -9.75 12.56 3.63
C VAL A 77 -9.71 11.31 4.49
N GLN A 78 -8.62 11.14 5.23
CA GLN A 78 -8.36 9.97 6.07
C GLN A 78 -7.63 10.36 7.37
N HIS A 79 -7.82 9.59 8.43
CA HIS A 79 -7.01 9.74 9.63
C HIS A 79 -5.55 9.36 9.38
N PHE A 80 -4.65 10.00 10.11
CA PHE A 80 -3.22 9.72 10.05
C PHE A 80 -2.68 9.56 11.47
N GLY A 81 -2.28 8.36 11.87
CA GLY A 81 -1.76 8.09 13.23
C GLY A 81 -2.82 8.13 14.36
N SER A 82 -3.68 9.14 14.41
CA SER A 82 -4.73 9.31 15.42
C SER A 82 -6.03 9.89 14.85
N SER A 83 -7.12 9.88 15.64
CA SER A 83 -8.40 10.48 15.24
C SER A 83 -8.37 12.03 15.21
N LYS A 84 -7.29 12.64 15.68
CA LYS A 84 -7.07 14.10 15.69
C LYS A 84 -6.24 14.60 14.52
N GLU A 85 -5.54 13.69 13.85
CA GLU A 85 -4.67 13.99 12.73
C GLU A 85 -5.34 13.48 11.46
N VAL A 86 -5.41 14.36 10.48
CA VAL A 86 -6.11 14.10 9.23
C VAL A 86 -5.20 14.43 8.08
N LEU A 87 -5.06 13.45 7.18
CA LEU A 87 -4.38 13.61 5.91
C LEU A 87 -5.43 13.87 4.83
N ILE A 88 -5.24 14.97 4.11
CA ILE A 88 -6.06 15.37 2.97
C ILE A 88 -5.20 15.20 1.72
N ARG A 89 -5.64 14.34 0.80
CA ARG A 89 -5.06 14.23 -0.54
C ARG A 89 -5.91 15.01 -1.53
N LEU A 90 -5.24 15.82 -2.31
CA LEU A 90 -5.81 16.61 -3.38
C LEU A 90 -5.19 16.16 -4.70
N LEU A 91 -6.03 16.04 -5.72
CA LEU A 91 -5.58 15.81 -7.08
C LEU A 91 -4.71 16.99 -7.55
N PRO A 92 -3.76 16.76 -8.47
CA PRO A 92 -3.00 17.85 -9.07
C PRO A 92 -3.95 18.87 -9.71
N ASP A 93 -3.76 20.15 -9.38
CA ASP A 93 -4.44 21.27 -10.04
C ASP A 93 -3.38 22.03 -10.84
N GLU A 94 -3.49 22.01 -12.17
CA GLU A 94 -2.54 22.66 -13.08
C GLU A 94 -2.48 24.19 -12.89
N ALA A 95 -3.51 24.80 -12.29
CA ALA A 95 -3.60 26.24 -12.12
C ALA A 95 -3.00 26.76 -10.81
N LEU A 96 -2.77 25.90 -9.81
CA LEU A 96 -2.37 26.32 -8.46
C LEU A 96 -1.08 25.65 -8.00
N ASN A 97 -0.12 26.46 -7.58
CA ASN A 97 1.06 25.97 -6.86
C ASN A 97 0.66 25.28 -5.55
N SER A 98 1.38 24.23 -5.17
CA SER A 98 1.07 23.36 -4.03
C SER A 98 1.00 24.10 -2.69
N ALA A 99 1.83 25.14 -2.52
CA ALA A 99 1.77 26.03 -1.36
C ALA A 99 0.49 26.88 -1.33
N ALA A 100 0.02 27.36 -2.49
CA ALA A 100 -1.22 28.10 -2.61
C ALA A 100 -2.43 27.19 -2.36
N LEU A 101 -2.38 25.94 -2.85
CA LEU A 101 -3.40 24.93 -2.59
C LEU A 101 -3.50 24.61 -1.10
N SER A 102 -2.36 24.40 -0.44
CA SER A 102 -2.29 24.12 1.01
C SER A 102 -2.84 25.29 1.84
N ASN A 103 -2.48 26.53 1.48
CA ASN A 103 -3.00 27.73 2.15
C ASN A 103 -4.51 27.92 1.94
N LYS A 104 -5.01 27.62 0.73
CA LYS A 104 -6.45 27.67 0.42
C LYS A 104 -7.24 26.62 1.20
N VAL A 105 -6.70 25.41 1.35
CA VAL A 105 -7.28 24.36 2.19
C VAL A 105 -7.29 24.80 3.64
N MET A 106 -6.17 25.35 4.14
CA MET A 106 -6.07 25.88 5.49
C MET A 106 -7.08 26.98 5.78
N SER A 107 -7.25 27.94 4.87
CA SER A 107 -8.20 29.04 5.04
C SER A 107 -9.64 28.52 5.05
N VAL A 108 -9.98 27.63 4.11
CA VAL A 108 -11.31 27.00 4.03
C VAL A 108 -11.63 26.21 5.30
N VAL A 109 -10.68 25.43 5.81
CA VAL A 109 -10.86 24.67 7.06
C VAL A 109 -11.00 25.61 8.25
N ASN A 110 -10.13 26.62 8.40
CA ASN A 110 -10.18 27.52 9.55
C ASN A 110 -11.35 28.51 9.54
N GLU A 111 -11.91 28.83 8.38
CA GLU A 111 -13.08 29.72 8.25
C GLU A 111 -14.41 28.97 8.42
N LYS A 112 -14.52 27.75 7.89
CA LYS A 112 -15.80 27.04 7.80
C LYS A 112 -15.92 25.86 8.77
N PHE A 113 -14.82 25.37 9.33
CA PHE A 113 -14.83 24.27 10.28
C PHE A 113 -14.80 24.79 11.72
N SER A 114 -15.56 24.15 12.63
CA SER A 114 -15.70 24.59 14.02
C SER A 114 -14.40 24.46 14.83
N GLN A 115 -13.42 23.71 14.34
CA GLN A 115 -12.11 23.53 14.95
C GLN A 115 -11.03 24.06 14.00
N LYS A 116 -10.05 24.77 14.56
CA LYS A 116 -8.88 25.20 13.79
C LYS A 116 -7.94 24.02 13.59
N GLY A 117 -7.54 23.80 12.33
CA GLY A 117 -6.50 22.84 11.97
C GLY A 117 -5.13 23.50 11.99
N GLU A 118 -4.15 22.88 12.62
CA GLU A 118 -2.74 23.26 12.51
C GLU A 118 -2.09 22.49 11.36
N LEU A 119 -1.41 23.20 10.46
CA LEU A 119 -0.63 22.55 9.40
C LEU A 119 0.56 21.83 10.04
N ARG A 120 0.61 20.51 9.89
CA ARG A 120 1.80 19.73 10.25
C ARG A 120 2.75 19.64 9.07
N ARG A 121 2.20 19.32 7.90
CA ARG A 121 2.99 19.04 6.71
C ARG A 121 2.19 19.33 5.45
N ALA A 122 2.88 19.80 4.42
CA ALA A 122 2.35 19.87 3.06
C ALA A 122 3.40 19.29 2.11
N GLU A 123 3.03 18.28 1.35
CA GLU A 123 3.90 17.61 0.37
C GLU A 123 3.26 17.67 -1.01
N PHE A 124 4.10 17.75 -2.04
CA PHE A 124 3.66 17.79 -3.42
C PHE A 124 4.48 16.85 -4.27
N VAL A 125 3.79 16.07 -5.08
CA VAL A 125 4.38 15.21 -6.09
C VAL A 125 3.83 15.64 -7.44
N GLY A 126 4.72 16.00 -8.37
CA GLY A 126 4.32 16.35 -9.73
C GLY A 126 3.85 15.10 -10.50
N PRO A 127 2.85 15.22 -11.40
CA PRO A 127 2.33 14.07 -12.14
C PRO A 127 3.39 13.37 -12.98
N GLN A 128 4.32 14.13 -13.58
CA GLN A 128 5.44 13.56 -14.35
C GLN A 128 6.39 12.73 -13.48
N VAL A 129 6.72 13.22 -12.29
CA VAL A 129 7.55 12.49 -11.33
C VAL A 129 6.82 11.24 -10.85
N GLY A 130 5.50 11.34 -10.65
CA GLY A 130 4.70 10.19 -10.23
C GLY A 130 4.66 9.07 -11.28
N GLU A 131 4.55 9.42 -12.55
CA GLU A 131 4.60 8.45 -13.65
C GLU A 131 5.96 7.75 -13.72
N GLU A 132 7.06 8.51 -13.63
CA GLU A 132 8.42 7.97 -13.60
C GLU A 132 8.62 7.04 -12.39
N LEU A 133 8.19 7.44 -11.19
CA LEU A 133 8.25 6.62 -9.97
C LEU A 133 7.43 5.33 -10.09
N GLN A 134 6.31 5.37 -10.80
CA GLN A 134 5.47 4.20 -11.03
C GLN A 134 6.16 3.19 -11.95
N GLU A 135 6.74 3.67 -13.05
CA GLU A 135 7.49 2.83 -13.98
C GLU A 135 8.74 2.24 -13.32
N ASP A 136 9.55 3.08 -12.66
CA ASP A 136 10.75 2.66 -11.95
C ASP A 136 10.44 1.69 -10.82
N GLY A 137 9.40 1.96 -10.03
CA GLY A 137 8.96 1.06 -8.96
C GLY A 137 8.53 -0.30 -9.49
N GLY A 138 7.78 -0.33 -10.59
CA GLY A 138 7.38 -1.56 -11.27
C GLY A 138 8.58 -2.35 -11.82
N LEU A 139 9.53 -1.66 -12.46
CA LEU A 139 10.75 -2.26 -12.99
C LEU A 139 11.67 -2.78 -11.88
N ALA A 140 11.81 -2.03 -10.78
CA ALA A 140 12.60 -2.44 -9.62
C ALA A 140 12.06 -3.75 -9.01
N LEU A 141 10.74 -3.89 -8.87
CA LEU A 141 10.11 -5.11 -8.41
C LEU A 141 10.36 -6.28 -9.37
N LEU A 142 10.22 -6.06 -10.67
CA LEU A 142 10.48 -7.07 -11.69
C LEU A 142 11.94 -7.55 -11.67
N TYR A 143 12.90 -6.63 -11.61
CA TYR A 143 14.33 -6.96 -11.53
C TYR A 143 14.67 -7.69 -10.24
N ALA A 144 14.11 -7.28 -9.10
CA ALA A 144 14.30 -7.97 -7.82
C ALA A 144 13.81 -9.43 -7.90
N LEU A 145 12.62 -9.65 -8.47
CA LEU A 145 12.09 -10.99 -8.70
C LEU A 145 13.03 -11.82 -9.59
N ILE A 146 13.45 -11.31 -10.75
CA ILE A 146 14.36 -12.03 -11.65
C ILE A 146 15.67 -12.39 -10.96
N CYS A 147 16.30 -11.44 -10.25
CA CYS A 147 17.54 -11.69 -9.51
C CYS A 147 17.38 -12.80 -8.47
N ILE A 148 16.24 -12.80 -7.75
CA ILE A 148 15.89 -13.86 -6.80
C ILE A 148 15.73 -15.21 -7.51
N LEU A 149 15.02 -15.26 -8.65
CA LEU A 149 14.83 -16.50 -9.42
C LEU A 149 16.18 -17.08 -9.86
N ILE A 150 17.07 -16.23 -10.37
CA ILE A 150 18.42 -16.64 -10.79
C ILE A 150 19.21 -17.17 -9.60
N TYR A 151 19.19 -16.44 -8.47
CA TYR A 151 19.88 -16.87 -7.25
C TYR A 151 19.40 -18.25 -6.80
N VAL A 152 18.09 -18.45 -6.69
CA VAL A 152 17.50 -19.72 -6.27
C VAL A 152 17.84 -20.85 -7.24
N ALA A 153 17.78 -20.59 -8.55
CA ALA A 153 18.09 -21.58 -9.57
C ALA A 153 19.56 -22.05 -9.54
N VAL A 154 20.50 -21.16 -9.22
CA VAL A 154 21.93 -21.50 -9.08
C VAL A 154 22.24 -22.14 -7.73
N ARG A 155 21.56 -21.72 -6.67
CA ARG A 155 21.87 -22.10 -5.30
C ARG A 155 21.25 -23.44 -4.87
N PHE A 156 20.11 -23.84 -5.45
CA PHE A 156 19.33 -25.01 -5.04
C PHE A 156 19.10 -26.00 -6.20
N GLU A 157 18.80 -27.25 -5.86
CA GLU A 157 18.35 -28.21 -6.88
C GLU A 157 17.03 -27.74 -7.51
N TYR A 158 16.88 -28.04 -8.81
CA TYR A 158 15.73 -27.62 -9.63
C TYR A 158 14.36 -27.89 -8.98
N ARG A 159 14.23 -29.00 -8.24
CA ARG A 159 12.99 -29.39 -7.55
C ARG A 159 12.61 -28.43 -6.42
N PHE A 160 13.60 -27.95 -5.67
CA PHE A 160 13.39 -26.96 -4.61
C PHE A 160 13.21 -25.58 -5.20
N ALA A 161 13.96 -25.24 -6.24
CA ALA A 161 13.86 -23.95 -6.91
C ALA A 161 12.43 -23.67 -7.40
N ILE A 162 11.78 -24.60 -8.10
CA ILE A 162 10.40 -24.40 -8.55
C ILE A 162 9.43 -24.21 -7.37
N GLY A 163 9.62 -24.97 -6.29
CA GLY A 163 8.80 -24.87 -5.09
C GLY A 163 8.91 -23.49 -4.44
N SER A 164 10.14 -22.97 -4.28
CA SER A 164 10.39 -21.65 -3.72
C SER A 164 9.84 -20.52 -4.58
N VAL A 165 9.96 -20.65 -5.90
CA VAL A 165 9.40 -19.67 -6.84
C VAL A 165 7.87 -19.64 -6.79
N ALA A 166 7.23 -20.82 -6.73
CA ALA A 166 5.78 -20.91 -6.61
C ALA A 166 5.28 -20.35 -5.27
N ALA A 167 5.97 -20.62 -4.17
CA ALA A 167 5.66 -20.06 -2.85
C ALA A 167 5.81 -18.53 -2.83
N LEU A 168 6.87 -18.01 -3.43
CA LEU A 168 7.09 -16.57 -3.51
C LEU A 168 6.04 -15.87 -4.38
N ALA A 169 5.71 -16.44 -5.54
CA ALA A 169 4.64 -15.92 -6.39
C ALA A 169 3.29 -15.92 -5.68
N HIS A 170 2.98 -16.98 -4.92
CA HIS A 170 1.80 -17.06 -4.07
C HIS A 170 1.73 -15.89 -3.08
N ASP A 171 2.81 -15.64 -2.33
CA ASP A 171 2.83 -14.59 -1.31
C ASP A 171 2.67 -13.19 -1.93
N VAL A 172 3.34 -12.92 -3.05
CA VAL A 172 3.23 -11.64 -3.76
C VAL A 172 1.83 -11.43 -4.34
N ILE A 173 1.25 -12.44 -4.98
CA ILE A 173 -0.10 -12.33 -5.56
C ILE A 173 -1.15 -12.11 -4.47
N ILE A 174 -1.06 -12.83 -3.35
CA ILE A 174 -2.02 -12.68 -2.25
C ILE A 174 -1.88 -11.32 -1.58
N THR A 175 -0.65 -10.86 -1.32
CA THR A 175 -0.41 -9.54 -0.74
C THR A 175 -0.92 -8.42 -1.65
N LEU A 176 -0.59 -8.43 -2.94
CA LEU A 176 -1.11 -7.44 -3.90
C LEU A 176 -2.64 -7.53 -4.05
N GLY A 177 -3.18 -8.74 -4.08
CA GLY A 177 -4.63 -8.95 -4.15
C GLY A 177 -5.36 -8.41 -2.92
N TYR A 178 -4.77 -8.51 -1.73
CA TYR A 178 -5.31 -7.89 -0.53
C TYR A 178 -5.42 -6.37 -0.69
N PHE A 179 -4.37 -5.70 -1.17
CA PHE A 179 -4.43 -4.26 -1.44
C PHE A 179 -5.49 -3.90 -2.49
N SER A 180 -5.61 -4.72 -3.54
CA SER A 180 -6.62 -4.55 -4.58
C SER A 180 -8.05 -4.73 -4.07
N VAL A 181 -8.34 -5.79 -3.32
CA VAL A 181 -9.70 -6.08 -2.82
C VAL A 181 -10.18 -5.00 -1.86
N PHE A 182 -9.32 -4.59 -0.93
CA PHE A 182 -9.67 -3.61 0.10
C PHE A 182 -9.49 -2.17 -0.35
N GLN A 183 -9.00 -1.94 -1.58
CA GLN A 183 -8.71 -0.61 -2.10
C GLN A 183 -7.83 0.21 -1.15
N PHE A 184 -6.86 -0.47 -0.55
CA PHE A 184 -5.81 0.17 0.22
C PHE A 184 -4.83 0.83 -0.73
N GLU A 185 -4.29 1.94 -0.25
CA GLU A 185 -3.37 2.72 -1.04
C GLU A 185 -2.05 1.98 -1.24
N PHE A 186 -1.58 2.01 -2.48
CA PHE A 186 -0.31 1.46 -2.90
C PHE A 186 0.64 2.60 -3.22
N ASP A 187 1.60 2.88 -2.35
CA ASP A 187 2.62 3.93 -2.47
C ASP A 187 4.04 3.32 -2.48
N LEU A 188 5.08 4.15 -2.53
CA LEU A 188 6.47 3.66 -2.54
C LEU A 188 6.85 2.95 -1.23
N THR A 189 6.23 3.33 -0.11
CA THR A 189 6.47 2.70 1.19
C THR A 189 5.93 1.27 1.20
N VAL A 190 4.72 1.08 0.66
CA VAL A 190 4.11 -0.25 0.48
C VAL A 190 4.94 -1.10 -0.48
N LEU A 191 5.41 -0.52 -1.59
CA LEU A 191 6.28 -1.23 -2.53
C LEU A 191 7.57 -1.72 -1.84
N ALA A 192 8.22 -0.86 -1.05
CA ALA A 192 9.40 -1.21 -0.27
C ALA A 192 9.11 -2.31 0.77
N ALA A 193 7.95 -2.23 1.44
CA ALA A 193 7.52 -3.25 2.39
C ALA A 193 7.30 -4.62 1.72
N ILE A 194 6.73 -4.66 0.51
CA ILE A 194 6.55 -5.90 -0.26
C ILE A 194 7.90 -6.50 -0.64
N LEU A 195 8.86 -5.68 -1.09
CA LEU A 195 10.22 -6.15 -1.37
C LEU A 195 10.89 -6.75 -0.12
N ALA A 196 10.68 -6.16 1.05
CA ALA A 196 11.18 -6.71 2.31
C ALA A 196 10.50 -8.05 2.65
N VAL A 197 9.18 -8.15 2.51
CA VAL A 197 8.42 -9.39 2.75
C VAL A 197 8.89 -10.50 1.80
N ILE A 198 9.12 -10.20 0.53
CA ILE A 198 9.69 -11.13 -0.46
C ILE A 198 11.02 -11.71 0.04
N GLY A 199 11.92 -10.86 0.54
CA GLY A 199 13.21 -11.28 1.08
C GLY A 199 13.07 -12.19 2.30
N TYR A 200 12.18 -11.86 3.23
CA TYR A 200 11.94 -12.68 4.42
C TYR A 200 11.24 -14.01 4.10
N SER A 201 10.22 -14.01 3.23
CA SER A 201 9.51 -15.22 2.80
C SER A 201 10.45 -16.20 2.09
N LEU A 202 11.33 -15.67 1.25
CA LEU A 202 12.35 -16.48 0.60
C LEU A 202 13.35 -17.06 1.59
N ASN A 203 13.79 -16.28 2.58
CA ASN A 203 14.68 -16.78 3.63
C ASN A 203 14.04 -17.94 4.40
N ASP A 204 12.74 -17.86 4.72
CA ASP A 204 12.00 -18.95 5.39
C ASP A 204 11.85 -20.19 4.50
N THR A 205 11.76 -20.01 3.18
CA THR A 205 11.66 -21.14 2.24
C THR A 205 13.02 -21.84 2.01
N ILE A 206 14.12 -21.14 2.27
CA ILE A 206 15.48 -21.65 2.07
C ILE A 206 16.00 -22.44 3.29
N VAL A 207 15.67 -21.98 4.50
CA VAL A 207 16.14 -22.54 5.77
C VAL A 207 15.41 -23.84 6.10
#